data_AF-A0AAW1SDJ3-F1
#
_entry.id   AF-A0AAW1SDJ3-F1
#
_cell.length_a   1.000
_cell.length_b   1.000
_cell.length_c   1.000
_cell.angle_alpha   90.00
_cell.angle_beta   90.00
_cell.angle_gamma   90.00
#
_symmetry.space_group_name_H-M   'P 1'
#
loop_
_entity.id
_entity.type
_entity.pdbx_description
1 polymer ?
#
loop_
_entity_poly.entity_id
_entity_poly.type
_entity_poly.pdbx_seq_one_letter_code
_entity_poly.pdbx_strand_id
1 'polypeptide(L)'
;MPLLVHTSAQFKHSWQRQGAPDVKPGAWRHCCRATRASVASASGLASADSLDRVSNVFVDTAFRSTPWAQEARESGSARTAARVLFVSESGVCRSVLAQALLCRTLAARGLGDQVECEARSTRDYNAGEPPDLAVLAAAGEAGLAIPPDTQARQFAPETDIVRADLVLVMDKYTAADVLREVSVFDTINAAGGYSRKVRRLGEFHPELARLRAPDAQDIDDPLYGNAGGAGEEAAVRDTLRTLSAACEGLADFLEGLRGAAPPGAPLRGAVSVAVQGMESIEWLVPPMLQARQPK
;
A
#
# COMPACT_ATOMS: atom_id res chain seq x y z
N MET A 1 -13.23 31.62 -55.21
CA MET A 1 -13.00 31.15 -53.83
C MET A 1 -13.96 30.00 -53.55
N PRO A 2 -13.52 28.73 -53.64
CA PRO A 2 -14.40 27.59 -53.37
C PRO A 2 -14.08 26.98 -52.00
N LEU A 3 -15.09 26.46 -51.30
CA LEU A 3 -14.90 25.46 -50.25
C LEU A 3 -15.96 24.38 -50.44
N LEU A 4 -15.50 23.27 -51.01
CA LEU A 4 -16.22 22.03 -51.21
C LEU A 4 -16.08 21.16 -49.96
N VAL A 5 -17.20 20.59 -49.54
CA VAL A 5 -17.30 19.47 -48.61
C VAL A 5 -16.85 18.20 -49.31
N HIS A 6 -16.01 17.37 -48.68
CA HIS A 6 -15.94 15.92 -48.94
C HIS A 6 -15.45 15.16 -47.69
N THR A 7 -16.09 14.02 -47.48
CA THR A 7 -16.03 13.08 -46.37
C THR A 7 -14.94 12.00 -46.53
N SER A 8 -14.44 11.53 -45.37
CA SER A 8 -14.03 10.14 -45.02
C SER A 8 -12.92 9.40 -45.81
N ALA A 9 -11.86 8.98 -45.10
CA ALA A 9 -11.29 7.62 -45.19
C ALA A 9 -10.23 7.34 -44.10
N GLN A 10 -10.53 6.34 -43.25
CA GLN A 10 -9.67 5.28 -42.71
C GLN A 10 -8.13 5.48 -42.68
N PHE A 11 -7.54 5.42 -41.48
CA PHE A 11 -6.15 4.98 -41.30
C PHE A 11 -6.06 3.90 -40.22
N LYS A 12 -5.80 2.67 -40.67
CA LYS A 12 -5.44 1.49 -39.86
C LYS A 12 -3.91 1.33 -39.87
N HIS A 13 -3.38 1.06 -38.67
CA HIS A 13 -2.14 0.32 -38.33
C HIS A 13 -0.83 0.55 -39.10
N SER A 14 0.19 1.01 -38.37
CA SER A 14 1.54 0.43 -38.43
C SER A 14 2.34 0.74 -37.15
N TRP A 15 2.21 -0.10 -36.12
CA TRP A 15 3.18 -0.14 -35.01
C TRP A 15 4.40 -0.94 -35.47
N GLN A 16 5.45 -0.24 -35.92
CA GLN A 16 6.75 -0.85 -36.17
C GLN A 16 7.51 -0.95 -34.85
N ARG A 17 7.92 -2.19 -34.54
CA ARG A 17 8.84 -2.55 -33.46
C ARG A 17 10.17 -1.84 -33.68
N GLN A 18 10.61 -1.04 -32.71
CA GLN A 18 12.03 -0.73 -32.53
C GLN A 18 12.42 -1.10 -31.09
N GLY A 19 13.59 -1.73 -30.98
CA GLY A 19 13.95 -2.70 -29.94
C GLY A 19 14.08 -2.14 -28.53
N ALA A 20 13.55 -2.90 -27.58
CA ALA A 20 13.86 -2.76 -26.17
C ALA A 20 15.30 -3.27 -25.90
N PRO A 21 16.08 -2.61 -25.03
CA PRO A 21 17.36 -3.13 -24.57
C PRO A 21 17.16 -4.41 -23.75
N ASP A 22 18.05 -5.36 -23.97
CA ASP A 22 18.07 -6.71 -23.43
C ASP A 22 18.39 -6.70 -21.92
N VAL A 23 17.36 -6.53 -21.08
CA VAL A 23 17.48 -6.64 -19.62
C VAL A 23 17.19 -8.09 -19.21
N LYS A 24 18.22 -8.78 -18.71
CA LYS A 24 18.15 -10.18 -18.25
C LYS A 24 17.01 -10.38 -17.23
N PRO A 25 16.03 -11.27 -17.49
CA PRO A 25 14.95 -11.57 -16.56
C PRO A 25 15.44 -12.60 -15.54
N GLY A 26 15.89 -12.16 -14.36
CA GLY A 26 16.43 -13.09 -13.36
C GLY A 26 16.31 -12.70 -11.88
N ALA A 27 16.31 -11.43 -11.51
CA ALA A 27 16.52 -11.04 -10.11
C ALA A 27 15.24 -10.77 -9.29
N TRP A 28 14.06 -10.69 -9.91
CA TRP A 28 12.87 -10.11 -9.26
C TRP A 28 11.89 -11.11 -8.64
N ARG A 29 12.15 -12.41 -8.75
CA ARG A 29 11.18 -13.44 -8.30
C ARG A 29 11.02 -13.53 -6.78
N HIS A 30 11.92 -12.94 -6.00
CA HIS A 30 11.92 -13.08 -4.54
C HIS A 30 11.12 -12.00 -3.79
N CYS A 31 10.93 -10.80 -4.35
CA CYS A 31 10.23 -9.72 -3.64
C CYS A 31 8.69 -9.83 -3.72
N CYS A 32 8.14 -10.48 -4.76
CA CYS A 32 6.70 -10.59 -4.99
C CYS A 32 6.21 -12.04 -4.92
N ARG A 33 6.26 -12.68 -3.75
CA ARG A 33 5.62 -13.99 -3.57
C ARG A 33 4.13 -13.80 -3.26
N ALA A 34 3.28 -13.89 -4.28
CA ALA A 34 1.84 -13.96 -4.12
C ALA A 34 1.45 -15.26 -3.38
N THR A 35 0.92 -15.14 -2.16
CA THR A 35 0.25 -16.26 -1.47
C THR A 35 -1.07 -16.58 -2.18
N ARG A 36 -1.12 -17.70 -2.91
CA ARG A 36 -2.37 -18.27 -3.42
C ARG A 36 -3.16 -18.86 -2.25
N ALA A 37 -4.30 -18.28 -1.91
CA ALA A 37 -5.33 -18.96 -1.12
C ALA A 37 -6.23 -19.74 -2.09
N SER A 38 -6.32 -21.06 -1.94
CA SER A 38 -7.26 -21.89 -2.69
C SER A 38 -8.66 -21.73 -2.12
N VAL A 39 -9.60 -21.19 -2.91
CA VAL A 39 -11.02 -21.19 -2.56
C VAL A 39 -11.58 -22.56 -2.89
N ALA A 40 -12.02 -23.30 -1.86
CA ALA A 40 -12.76 -24.55 -2.05
C ALA A 40 -14.20 -24.21 -2.45
N SER A 41 -14.60 -24.60 -3.66
CA SER A 41 -15.97 -24.50 -4.15
C SER A 41 -16.83 -25.61 -3.54
N ALA A 42 -17.85 -25.24 -2.76
CA ALA A 42 -18.90 -26.17 -2.35
C ALA A 42 -20.09 -26.05 -3.32
N SER A 43 -20.28 -27.10 -4.13
CA SER A 43 -21.45 -27.31 -4.98
C SER A 43 -22.57 -28.02 -4.20
N GLY A 44 -23.81 -27.55 -4.29
CA GLY A 44 -24.99 -28.27 -3.79
C GLY A 44 -26.30 -27.69 -4.36
N LEU A 45 -27.07 -28.55 -5.04
CA LEU A 45 -28.28 -28.24 -5.80
C LEU A 45 -29.53 -27.90 -4.94
N ALA A 46 -30.48 -27.26 -5.61
CA ALA A 46 -31.74 -26.68 -5.16
C ALA A 46 -32.85 -27.65 -4.71
N SER A 47 -33.84 -27.13 -3.96
CA SER A 47 -35.28 -27.30 -4.28
C SER A 47 -36.13 -26.21 -3.63
N ALA A 48 -37.16 -25.78 -4.35
CA ALA A 48 -38.11 -24.73 -3.98
C ALA A 48 -39.15 -25.22 -2.96
N ASP A 49 -39.40 -24.42 -1.92
CA ASP A 49 -40.77 -24.16 -1.50
C ASP A 49 -40.91 -22.77 -0.86
N SER A 50 -42.12 -22.26 -0.94
CA SER A 50 -42.51 -20.86 -1.05
C SER A 50 -42.79 -20.17 0.31
N LEU A 51 -42.48 -18.86 0.35
CA LEU A 51 -42.95 -17.83 1.30
C LEU A 51 -42.41 -17.88 2.75
N ASP A 52 -41.22 -17.33 2.96
CA ASP A 52 -40.84 -16.64 4.22
C ASP A 52 -39.73 -15.59 3.99
N ARG A 53 -39.91 -14.76 2.95
CA ARG A 53 -38.98 -13.70 2.55
C ARG A 53 -39.28 -12.37 3.26
N VAL A 54 -39.18 -12.32 4.59
CA VAL A 54 -39.00 -11.03 5.29
C VAL A 54 -38.02 -11.20 6.45
N SER A 55 -36.89 -10.50 6.32
CA SER A 55 -35.92 -10.14 7.37
C SER A 55 -35.21 -11.26 8.14
N ASN A 56 -34.36 -12.03 7.46
CA ASN A 56 -33.08 -12.39 8.05
C ASN A 56 -32.03 -11.44 7.49
N VAL A 57 -31.94 -10.25 8.07
CA VAL A 57 -30.68 -9.50 8.05
C VAL A 57 -29.73 -10.35 8.88
N PHE A 58 -28.98 -11.24 8.22
CA PHE A 58 -27.80 -11.81 8.83
C PHE A 58 -26.84 -10.64 9.02
N VAL A 59 -26.86 -10.06 10.23
CA VAL A 59 -25.67 -9.38 10.73
C VAL A 59 -24.66 -10.50 10.84
N ASP A 60 -23.78 -10.61 9.85
CA ASP A 60 -22.58 -11.41 10.03
C ASP A 60 -21.87 -10.77 11.20
N THR A 61 -22.01 -11.42 12.37
CA THR A 61 -21.22 -11.10 13.53
C THR A 61 -19.85 -11.68 13.24
N ALA A 62 -19.17 -11.06 12.28
CA ALA A 62 -17.73 -11.07 12.23
C ALA A 62 -17.27 -10.38 13.51
N PHE A 63 -17.33 -11.14 14.60
CA PHE A 63 -16.52 -10.94 15.77
C PHE A 63 -15.12 -10.84 15.20
N ARG A 64 -14.62 -9.59 15.05
CA ARG A 64 -13.33 -9.29 14.43
C ARG A 64 -12.35 -10.29 15.02
N SER A 65 -11.91 -11.25 14.21
CA SER A 65 -11.02 -12.30 14.71
C SER A 65 -9.83 -11.57 15.30
N THR A 66 -9.55 -11.81 16.58
CA THR A 66 -8.59 -10.96 17.27
C THR A 66 -7.21 -11.12 16.62
N PRO A 67 -6.47 -10.03 16.40
CA PRO A 67 -5.17 -10.09 15.74
C PRO A 67 -4.20 -11.06 16.44
N TRP A 68 -4.32 -11.24 17.77
CA TRP A 68 -3.48 -12.17 18.54
C TRP A 68 -3.62 -13.63 18.15
N ALA A 69 -4.78 -14.05 17.62
CA ALA A 69 -4.94 -15.41 17.08
C ALA A 69 -4.08 -15.63 15.82
N GLN A 70 -3.88 -14.56 15.02
CA GLN A 70 -2.92 -14.57 13.93
C GLN A 70 -1.49 -14.36 14.42
N GLU A 71 -1.25 -13.48 15.39
CA GLU A 71 0.08 -13.31 15.98
C GLU A 71 0.62 -14.62 16.53
N ALA A 72 -0.17 -15.43 17.24
CA ALA A 72 0.28 -16.72 17.74
C ALA A 72 0.74 -17.67 16.61
N ARG A 73 0.14 -17.54 15.41
CA ARG A 73 0.54 -18.30 14.21
C ARG A 73 1.78 -17.69 13.54
N GLU A 74 1.91 -16.37 13.53
CA GLU A 74 2.99 -15.64 12.86
C GLU A 74 4.25 -15.43 13.73
N SER A 75 4.12 -15.39 15.05
CA SER A 75 5.24 -15.29 16.01
C SER A 75 6.07 -16.57 16.06
N GLY A 76 5.50 -17.70 15.61
CA GLY A 76 6.24 -18.93 15.29
C GLY A 76 6.92 -18.93 13.92
N SER A 77 6.66 -17.93 13.06
CA SER A 77 7.27 -17.83 11.73
C SER A 77 8.61 -17.09 11.81
N ALA A 78 9.70 -17.81 11.54
CA ALA A 78 11.09 -17.36 11.49
C ALA A 78 11.42 -16.39 10.32
N ARG A 79 10.51 -15.46 9.99
CA ARG A 79 10.68 -14.53 8.88
C ARG A 79 11.72 -13.46 9.25
N THR A 80 12.77 -13.38 8.43
CA THR A 80 13.91 -12.47 8.63
C THR A 80 13.75 -11.14 7.90
N ALA A 81 13.04 -11.14 6.76
CA ALA A 81 12.70 -9.93 6.03
C ALA A 81 11.72 -9.06 6.83
N ALA A 82 11.78 -7.74 6.68
CA ALA A 82 10.76 -6.81 7.18
C ALA A 82 9.60 -6.73 6.18
N ARG A 83 8.36 -6.50 6.64
CA ARG A 83 7.20 -6.25 5.78
C ARG A 83 6.80 -4.78 5.87
N VAL A 84 6.89 -4.10 4.75
CA VAL A 84 6.43 -2.71 4.58
C VAL A 84 5.12 -2.73 3.80
N LEU A 85 4.07 -2.19 4.38
CA LEU A 85 2.76 -2.13 3.77
C LEU A 85 2.38 -0.70 3.43
N PHE A 86 2.20 -0.40 2.15
CA PHE A 86 1.70 0.89 1.69
C PHE A 86 0.18 0.90 1.64
N VAL A 87 -0.44 1.96 2.15
CA VAL A 87 -1.90 2.12 2.16
C VAL A 87 -2.25 3.49 1.60
N SER A 88 -3.10 3.52 0.58
CA SER A 88 -3.72 4.74 0.07
C SER A 88 -5.23 4.58 0.07
N GLU A 89 -5.99 5.56 -0.39
CA GLU A 89 -7.45 5.46 -0.38
C GLU A 89 -7.98 4.40 -1.36
N SER A 90 -7.60 4.50 -2.65
CA SER A 90 -8.15 3.72 -3.77
C SER A 90 -7.43 2.40 -4.07
N GLY A 91 -6.13 2.33 -3.79
CA GLY A 91 -5.29 1.17 -4.12
C GLY A 91 -4.89 1.04 -5.60
N VAL A 92 -5.22 2.02 -6.46
CA VAL A 92 -4.89 1.99 -7.90
C VAL A 92 -3.81 2.99 -8.32
N CYS A 93 -3.31 3.80 -7.37
CA CYS A 93 -2.34 4.87 -7.66
C CYS A 93 -1.17 4.91 -6.67
N ARG A 94 -1.27 5.74 -5.61
CA ARG A 94 -0.15 6.12 -4.74
C ARG A 94 0.53 4.93 -4.06
N SER A 95 -0.23 4.01 -3.46
CA SER A 95 0.35 2.85 -2.76
C SER A 95 1.05 1.87 -3.70
N VAL A 96 0.52 1.67 -4.91
CA VAL A 96 1.14 0.80 -5.93
C VAL A 96 2.43 1.41 -6.46
N LEU A 97 2.44 2.72 -6.72
CA LEU A 97 3.66 3.42 -7.14
C LEU A 97 4.73 3.39 -6.05
N ALA A 98 4.35 3.66 -4.80
CA ALA A 98 5.26 3.62 -3.66
C ALA A 98 5.87 2.21 -3.45
N GLN A 99 5.05 1.17 -3.58
CA GLN A 99 5.51 -0.21 -3.54
C GLN A 99 6.57 -0.48 -4.63
N ALA A 100 6.25 -0.15 -5.89
CA ALA A 100 7.17 -0.39 -7.01
C ALA A 100 8.48 0.41 -6.88
N LEU A 101 8.39 1.66 -6.43
CA LEU A 101 9.55 2.53 -6.16
C LEU A 101 10.45 1.95 -5.08
N LEU A 102 9.90 1.62 -3.90
CA LEU A 102 10.70 1.08 -2.81
C LEU A 102 11.33 -0.26 -3.19
N CYS A 103 10.59 -1.17 -3.83
CA CYS A 103 11.14 -2.44 -4.32
C CYS A 103 12.36 -2.21 -5.22
N ARG A 104 12.27 -1.28 -6.19
CA ARG A 104 13.38 -0.95 -7.08
C ARG A 104 14.56 -0.34 -6.34
N THR A 105 14.31 0.64 -5.47
CA THR A 105 15.36 1.32 -4.70
C THR A 105 16.09 0.32 -3.78
N LEU A 106 15.37 -0.56 -3.08
CA LEU A 106 15.98 -1.56 -2.22
C LEU A 106 16.74 -2.64 -3.01
N ALA A 107 16.24 -3.05 -4.19
CA ALA A 107 16.97 -3.96 -5.07
C ALA A 107 18.31 -3.35 -5.51
N ALA A 108 18.31 -2.07 -5.90
CA ALA A 108 19.53 -1.35 -6.29
C ALA A 108 20.55 -1.22 -5.13
N ARG A 109 20.07 -1.19 -3.89
CA ARG A 109 20.88 -1.10 -2.66
C ARG A 109 21.22 -2.45 -2.02
N GLY A 110 20.86 -3.57 -2.66
CA GLY A 110 21.14 -4.92 -2.12
C GLY A 110 20.30 -5.32 -0.89
N LEU A 111 19.19 -4.62 -0.64
CA LEU A 111 18.24 -4.89 0.45
C LEU A 111 16.95 -5.60 -0.01
N GLY A 112 16.83 -5.93 -1.30
CA GLY A 112 15.61 -6.48 -1.90
C GLY A 112 15.09 -7.78 -1.26
N ASP A 113 15.98 -8.63 -0.74
CA ASP A 113 15.60 -9.89 -0.06
C ASP A 113 15.35 -9.69 1.45
N GLN A 114 15.62 -8.50 1.98
CA GLN A 114 15.44 -8.17 3.40
C GLN A 114 14.14 -7.41 3.66
N VAL A 115 13.40 -7.00 2.63
CA VAL A 115 12.16 -6.26 2.75
C VAL A 115 11.14 -6.75 1.73
N GLU A 116 9.97 -7.15 2.22
CA GLU A 116 8.78 -7.46 1.43
C GLU A 116 7.88 -6.21 1.40
N CYS A 117 7.47 -5.79 0.21
CA CYS A 117 6.58 -4.63 0.05
C CYS A 117 5.22 -5.06 -0.48
N GLU A 118 4.16 -4.59 0.15
CA GLU A 118 2.78 -4.81 -0.30
C GLU A 118 2.01 -3.49 -0.36
N ALA A 119 0.96 -3.43 -1.17
CA ALA A 119 0.02 -2.31 -1.23
C ALA A 119 -1.40 -2.75 -0.82
N ARG A 120 -2.14 -1.81 -0.21
CA ARG A 120 -3.57 -1.92 0.15
C ARG A 120 -4.30 -0.59 -0.07
N SER A 121 -5.63 -0.66 -0.03
CA SER A 121 -6.56 0.47 -0.04
C SER A 121 -7.35 0.56 1.27
N THR A 122 -7.70 1.76 1.75
CA THR A 122 -8.64 1.88 2.89
C THR A 122 -10.08 1.63 2.45
N ARG A 123 -10.39 1.92 1.18
CA ARG A 123 -11.72 1.73 0.57
C ARG A 123 -11.70 0.54 -0.39
N ASP A 124 -12.87 0.00 -0.68
CA ASP A 124 -13.06 -1.18 -1.55
C ASP A 124 -13.63 -0.83 -2.93
N TYR A 125 -13.84 0.46 -3.25
CA TYR A 125 -14.47 0.85 -4.51
C TYR A 125 -13.71 0.40 -5.77
N ASN A 126 -12.38 0.21 -5.69
CA ASN A 126 -11.58 -0.39 -6.77
C ASN A 126 -11.12 -1.82 -6.47
N ALA A 127 -11.68 -2.52 -5.48
CA ALA A 127 -11.19 -3.84 -5.11
C ALA A 127 -11.20 -4.81 -6.31
N GLY A 128 -10.04 -5.41 -6.61
CA GLY A 128 -9.85 -6.30 -7.76
C GLY A 128 -9.52 -5.58 -9.08
N GLU A 129 -9.59 -4.25 -9.13
CA GLU A 129 -9.24 -3.46 -10.31
C GLU A 129 -7.72 -3.31 -10.45
N PRO A 130 -7.20 -3.23 -11.70
CA PRO A 130 -5.79 -2.94 -11.93
C PRO A 130 -5.44 -1.48 -11.56
N PRO A 131 -4.14 -1.15 -11.46
CA PRO A 131 -3.70 0.23 -11.34
C PRO A 131 -4.23 1.08 -12.50
N ASP A 132 -4.44 2.37 -12.23
CA ASP A 132 -4.96 3.32 -13.20
C ASP A 132 -4.04 3.43 -14.45
N LEU A 133 -4.62 3.71 -15.62
CA LEU A 133 -3.88 3.75 -16.87
C LEU A 133 -2.81 4.86 -16.90
N ALA A 134 -3.10 6.03 -16.36
CA ALA A 134 -2.12 7.13 -16.27
C ALA A 134 -0.99 6.76 -15.30
N VAL A 135 -1.32 6.01 -14.23
CA VAL A 135 -0.35 5.47 -13.28
C VAL A 135 0.58 4.45 -13.94
N LEU A 136 0.03 3.51 -14.72
CA LEU A 136 0.82 2.53 -15.48
C LEU A 136 1.72 3.20 -16.52
N ALA A 137 1.21 4.23 -17.21
CA ALA A 137 1.99 5.00 -18.17
C ALA A 137 3.18 5.71 -17.49
N ALA A 138 2.92 6.46 -16.41
CA ALA A 138 3.96 7.15 -15.65
C ALA A 138 4.99 6.19 -15.04
N ALA A 139 4.53 5.03 -14.54
CA ALA A 139 5.42 3.97 -14.06
C ALA A 139 6.33 3.45 -15.19
N GLY A 140 5.76 3.19 -16.37
CA GLY A 140 6.52 2.77 -17.55
C GLY A 140 7.56 3.79 -18.00
N GLU A 141 7.19 5.07 -18.05
CA GLU A 141 8.10 6.20 -18.34
C GLU A 141 9.27 6.26 -17.35
N ALA A 142 9.00 5.99 -16.07
CA ALA A 142 10.00 5.98 -15.01
C ALA A 142 10.80 4.66 -14.91
N GLY A 143 10.55 3.68 -15.80
CA GLY A 143 11.21 2.37 -15.75
C GLY A 143 10.84 1.54 -14.52
N LEU A 144 9.64 1.73 -13.98
CA LEU A 144 9.08 0.94 -12.88
C LEU A 144 8.32 -0.25 -13.43
N ALA A 145 8.66 -1.45 -12.95
CA ALA A 145 7.92 -2.65 -13.27
C ALA A 145 6.78 -2.84 -12.26
N ILE A 146 5.54 -2.73 -12.73
CA ILE A 146 4.35 -3.12 -11.97
C ILE A 146 3.87 -4.47 -12.53
N PRO A 147 3.76 -5.53 -11.71
CA PRO A 147 3.27 -6.83 -12.18
C PRO A 147 1.89 -6.71 -12.84
N PRO A 148 1.65 -7.38 -13.98
CA PRO A 148 0.39 -7.27 -14.71
C PRO A 148 -0.82 -7.84 -13.97
N ASP A 149 -0.59 -8.66 -12.94
CA ASP A 149 -1.59 -9.23 -12.03
C ASP A 149 -1.79 -8.38 -10.76
N THR A 150 -1.17 -7.19 -10.68
CA THR A 150 -1.41 -6.26 -9.57
C THR A 150 -2.86 -5.81 -9.60
N GLN A 151 -3.52 -5.92 -8.46
CA GLN A 151 -4.89 -5.49 -8.25
C GLN A 151 -5.01 -4.77 -6.92
N ALA A 152 -5.89 -3.78 -6.86
CA ALA A 152 -6.23 -3.11 -5.61
C ALA A 152 -6.87 -4.11 -4.64
N ARG A 153 -6.42 -4.07 -3.38
CA ARG A 153 -6.89 -4.95 -2.30
C ARG A 153 -7.13 -4.12 -1.06
N GLN A 154 -8.30 -4.27 -0.46
CA GLN A 154 -8.62 -3.54 0.76
C GLN A 154 -7.74 -4.01 1.93
N PHE A 155 -7.33 -3.04 2.76
CA PHE A 155 -6.64 -3.26 4.01
C PHE A 155 -7.53 -4.10 4.94
N ALA A 156 -7.01 -5.26 5.37
CA ALA A 156 -7.69 -6.18 6.28
C ALA A 156 -7.06 -6.03 7.68
N PRO A 157 -7.62 -5.20 8.59
CA PRO A 157 -6.95 -4.79 9.81
C PRO A 157 -6.51 -5.95 10.69
N GLU A 158 -7.29 -7.03 10.76
CA GLU A 158 -7.01 -8.19 11.61
C GLU A 158 -5.76 -8.95 11.18
N THR A 159 -5.35 -8.80 9.92
CA THR A 159 -4.29 -9.60 9.31
C THR A 159 -3.11 -8.76 8.86
N ASP A 160 -3.37 -7.64 8.19
CA ASP A 160 -2.33 -6.82 7.59
C ASP A 160 -1.51 -6.10 8.67
N ILE A 161 -2.13 -5.65 9.78
CA ILE A 161 -1.40 -4.96 10.86
C ILE A 161 -0.51 -5.90 11.68
N VAL A 162 -0.89 -7.18 11.76
CA VAL A 162 -0.09 -8.23 12.42
C VAL A 162 1.13 -8.54 11.57
N ARG A 163 0.89 -8.70 10.27
CA ARG A 163 1.89 -9.10 9.28
C ARG A 163 2.92 -8.01 9.02
N ALA A 164 2.49 -6.77 8.97
CA ALA A 164 3.35 -5.63 8.70
C ALA A 164 4.25 -5.31 9.91
N ASP A 165 5.50 -4.96 9.60
CA ASP A 165 6.44 -4.38 10.57
C ASP A 165 6.42 -2.84 10.50
N LEU A 166 5.98 -2.29 9.35
CA LEU A 166 5.77 -0.87 9.10
C LEU A 166 4.60 -0.68 8.12
N VAL A 167 3.64 0.18 8.46
CA VAL A 167 2.50 0.55 7.62
C VAL A 167 2.63 2.01 7.22
N LEU A 168 2.68 2.28 5.92
CA LEU A 168 2.93 3.60 5.35
C LEU A 168 1.68 4.13 4.64
N VAL A 169 1.08 5.15 5.22
CA VAL A 169 -0.09 5.86 4.67
C VAL A 169 0.35 7.10 3.90
N MET A 170 -0.47 7.54 2.94
CA MET A 170 -0.10 8.66 2.05
C MET A 170 -0.38 10.03 2.66
N ASP A 171 -1.45 10.15 3.44
CA ASP A 171 -1.95 11.42 3.98
C ASP A 171 -2.63 11.21 5.34
N LYS A 172 -3.01 12.31 6.00
CA LYS A 172 -3.72 12.31 7.28
C LYS A 172 -5.09 11.62 7.24
N TYR A 173 -5.78 11.63 6.11
CA TYR A 173 -7.12 11.04 6.00
C TYR A 173 -7.04 9.51 5.97
N THR A 174 -6.13 8.98 5.15
CA THR A 174 -5.78 7.56 5.10
C THR A 174 -5.22 7.11 6.45
N ALA A 175 -4.42 7.95 7.11
CA ALA A 175 -3.93 7.68 8.47
C ALA A 175 -5.09 7.53 9.47
N ALA A 176 -6.03 8.48 9.47
CA ALA A 176 -7.20 8.43 10.35
C ALA A 176 -8.07 7.19 10.08
N ASP A 177 -8.29 6.83 8.81
CA ASP A 177 -9.06 5.64 8.43
C ASP A 177 -8.39 4.34 8.93
N VAL A 178 -7.08 4.19 8.76
CA VAL A 178 -6.34 3.01 9.25
C VAL A 178 -6.30 2.98 10.78
N LEU A 179 -6.00 4.11 11.43
CA LEU A 179 -5.91 4.18 12.90
C LEU A 179 -7.24 3.89 13.58
N ARG A 180 -8.36 4.31 12.98
CA ARG A 180 -9.70 4.01 13.48
C ARG A 180 -9.96 2.50 13.57
N GLU A 181 -9.40 1.73 12.64
CA GLU A 181 -9.55 0.27 12.64
C GLU A 181 -8.53 -0.46 13.53
N VAL A 182 -7.36 0.14 13.73
CA VAL A 182 -6.23 -0.49 14.43
C VAL A 182 -6.17 -0.16 15.92
N SER A 183 -6.58 1.05 16.34
CA SER A 183 -6.44 1.51 17.73
C SER A 183 -7.24 0.68 18.74
N VAL A 184 -8.34 0.05 18.30
CA VAL A 184 -9.11 -0.90 19.11
C VAL A 184 -8.26 -2.10 19.54
N PHE A 185 -7.31 -2.53 18.71
CA PHE A 185 -6.42 -3.63 19.05
C PHE A 185 -5.44 -3.25 20.16
N ASP A 186 -4.94 -2.02 20.16
CA ASP A 186 -4.07 -1.53 21.25
C ASP A 186 -4.82 -1.37 22.56
N THR A 187 -6.13 -1.07 22.51
CA THR A 187 -6.97 -1.02 23.71
C THR A 187 -7.12 -2.40 24.36
N ILE A 188 -7.18 -3.45 23.55
CA ILE A 188 -7.37 -4.82 24.04
C ILE A 188 -6.03 -5.49 24.38
N ASN A 189 -4.95 -5.20 23.64
CA ASN A 189 -3.59 -5.59 23.97
C ASN A 189 -2.61 -4.43 23.77
N ALA A 190 -2.37 -3.70 24.85
CA ALA A 190 -1.45 -2.58 24.87
C ALA A 190 0.00 -2.96 24.54
N ALA A 191 0.40 -4.22 24.71
CA ALA A 191 1.75 -4.67 24.40
C ALA A 191 1.99 -4.88 22.89
N GLY A 192 0.93 -4.96 22.07
CA GLY A 192 1.05 -5.14 20.62
C GLY A 192 1.57 -3.90 19.89
N GLY A 193 1.21 -2.70 20.37
CA GLY A 193 1.69 -1.43 19.82
C GLY A 193 1.43 -1.28 18.31
N TYR A 194 0.27 -1.72 17.85
CA TYR A 194 -0.10 -1.80 16.43
C TYR A 194 -0.22 -0.42 15.79
N SER A 195 -0.83 0.55 16.47
CA SER A 195 -0.96 1.92 15.95
C SER A 195 0.38 2.58 15.69
N ARG A 196 1.43 2.24 16.47
CA ARG A 196 2.80 2.77 16.26
C ARG A 196 3.42 2.33 14.94
N LYS A 197 2.97 1.20 14.38
CA LYS A 197 3.42 0.74 13.06
C LYS A 197 2.93 1.64 11.93
N VAL A 198 1.85 2.39 12.14
CA VAL A 198 1.26 3.26 11.12
C VAL A 198 1.99 4.59 11.09
N ARG A 199 2.51 4.99 9.92
CA ARG A 199 3.29 6.22 9.69
C ARG A 199 2.97 6.83 8.34
N ARG A 200 3.10 8.15 8.20
CA ARG A 200 2.98 8.79 6.90
C ARG A 200 4.26 8.59 6.11
N LEU A 201 4.15 8.26 4.82
CA LEU A 201 5.31 8.12 3.95
C LEU A 201 6.12 9.43 3.84
N GLY A 202 5.45 10.59 3.91
CA GLY A 202 6.11 11.89 3.91
C GLY A 202 7.05 12.14 5.10
N GLU A 203 6.98 11.35 6.17
CA GLU A 203 7.94 11.40 7.29
C GLU A 203 9.35 10.98 6.89
N PHE A 204 9.48 10.24 5.79
CA PHE A 204 10.76 9.80 5.22
C PHE A 204 11.21 10.68 4.06
N HIS A 205 10.40 11.63 3.62
CA HIS A 205 10.77 12.55 2.54
C HIS A 205 11.74 13.63 3.08
N PRO A 206 12.88 13.88 2.40
CA PRO A 206 13.95 14.75 2.92
C PRO A 206 13.49 16.19 3.22
N GLU A 207 12.55 16.71 2.42
CA GLU A 207 11.95 18.04 2.62
C GLU A 207 10.70 18.02 3.51
N LEU A 208 9.68 17.21 3.19
CA LEU A 208 8.41 17.16 3.94
C LEU A 208 8.60 16.82 5.43
N ALA A 209 9.57 15.95 5.78
CA ALA A 209 9.86 15.60 7.16
C ALA A 209 10.32 16.79 8.04
N ARG A 210 10.85 17.85 7.42
CA ARG A 210 11.32 19.07 8.11
C ARG A 210 10.19 20.05 8.37
N LEU A 211 9.07 19.91 7.68
CA LEU A 211 7.92 20.77 7.85
C LEU A 211 7.18 20.42 9.16
N ARG A 212 6.46 21.41 9.70
CA ARG A 212 5.78 21.31 11.00
C ARG A 212 4.27 21.55 10.93
N ALA A 213 3.74 21.80 9.73
CA ALA A 213 2.29 21.94 9.56
C ALA A 213 1.62 20.56 9.63
N PRO A 214 0.36 20.46 10.10
CA PRO A 214 -0.32 19.19 10.34
C PRO A 214 -0.40 18.28 9.10
N ASP A 215 -0.54 18.86 7.92
CA ASP A 215 -0.65 18.22 6.61
C ASP A 215 0.64 18.26 5.79
N ALA A 216 1.73 18.78 6.35
CA ALA A 216 2.95 19.01 5.58
C ALA A 216 3.68 17.74 5.13
N GLN A 217 3.27 16.58 5.64
CA GLN A 217 3.79 15.26 5.28
C GLN A 217 2.80 14.46 4.42
N ASP A 218 1.69 15.08 4.02
CA ASP A 218 0.71 14.45 3.15
C ASP A 218 1.24 14.43 1.70
N ILE A 219 0.97 13.34 1.01
CA ILE A 219 1.29 13.16 -0.41
C ILE A 219 -0.03 13.19 -1.18
N ASP A 220 -0.20 14.26 -1.96
CA ASP A 220 -1.43 14.55 -2.69
C ASP A 220 -1.86 13.41 -3.61
N ASP A 221 -3.17 13.18 -3.67
CA ASP A 221 -3.78 12.22 -4.58
C ASP A 221 -3.90 12.83 -5.98
N PRO A 222 -3.18 12.30 -6.98
CA PRO A 222 -3.20 12.86 -8.32
C PRO A 222 -4.49 12.54 -9.09
N LEU A 223 -5.28 11.56 -8.64
CA LEU A 223 -6.55 11.19 -9.26
C LEU A 223 -7.74 11.94 -8.64
N TYR A 224 -7.51 12.68 -7.56
CA TYR A 224 -8.57 13.41 -6.89
C TYR A 224 -9.07 14.56 -7.78
N GLY A 225 -10.37 14.56 -8.07
CA GLY A 225 -11.02 15.54 -8.96
C GLY A 225 -11.33 15.01 -10.37
N ASN A 226 -10.87 13.81 -10.73
CA ASN A 226 -11.19 13.13 -12.00
C ASN A 226 -11.00 14.05 -13.23
N ALA A 227 -9.92 14.83 -13.25
CA ALA A 227 -9.68 15.83 -14.28
C ALA A 227 -9.42 15.19 -15.65
N GLY A 228 -8.83 13.99 -15.67
CA GLY A 228 -8.43 13.28 -16.88
C GLY A 228 -7.41 14.03 -17.74
N GLY A 229 -6.89 13.33 -18.75
CA GLY A 229 -6.01 13.90 -19.77
C GLY A 229 -4.71 14.48 -19.21
N ALA A 230 -4.17 15.51 -19.87
CA ALA A 230 -2.83 16.00 -19.61
C ALA A 230 -2.60 16.57 -18.19
N GLY A 231 -3.65 17.11 -17.55
CA GLY A 231 -3.55 17.65 -16.20
C GLY A 231 -3.38 16.54 -15.16
N GLU A 232 -4.18 15.48 -15.26
CA GLU A 232 -4.08 14.30 -14.40
C GLU A 232 -2.75 13.56 -14.62
N GLU A 233 -2.31 13.39 -15.87
CA GLU A 233 -1.00 12.81 -16.18
C GLU A 233 0.17 13.63 -15.57
N ALA A 234 0.07 14.96 -15.59
CA ALA A 234 1.06 15.82 -14.93
C ALA A 234 1.02 15.65 -13.41
N ALA A 235 -0.16 15.62 -12.80
CA ALA A 235 -0.31 15.38 -11.37
C ALA A 235 0.26 14.01 -10.96
N VAL A 236 0.00 12.94 -11.74
CA VAL A 236 0.56 11.61 -11.50
C VAL A 236 2.09 11.64 -11.55
N ARG A 237 2.68 12.33 -12.54
CA ARG A 237 4.14 12.49 -12.63
C ARG A 237 4.71 13.29 -11.46
N ASP A 238 3.98 14.28 -10.96
CA ASP A 238 4.40 15.10 -9.82
C ASP A 238 4.36 14.28 -8.53
N THR A 239 3.26 13.58 -8.27
CA THR A 239 3.14 12.62 -7.17
C THR A 239 4.23 11.54 -7.26
N LEU A 240 4.54 11.01 -8.45
CA LEU A 240 5.61 10.03 -8.62
C LEU A 240 6.97 10.57 -8.18
N ARG A 241 7.28 11.85 -8.45
CA ARG A 241 8.53 12.48 -7.98
C ARG A 241 8.56 12.58 -6.45
N THR A 242 7.47 13.01 -5.83
CA THR A 242 7.34 13.07 -4.37
C THR A 242 7.48 11.70 -3.73
N LEU A 243 6.80 10.68 -4.27
CA LEU A 243 6.90 9.30 -3.81
C LEU A 243 8.32 8.76 -3.96
N SER A 244 9.01 9.09 -5.06
CA SER A 244 10.39 8.67 -5.29
C SER A 244 11.32 9.24 -4.20
N ALA A 245 11.24 10.53 -3.91
CA ALA A 245 12.06 11.16 -2.87
C ALA A 245 11.75 10.59 -1.47
N ALA A 246 10.49 10.30 -1.16
CA ALA A 246 10.11 9.65 0.09
C ALA A 246 10.62 8.20 0.18
N CYS A 247 10.58 7.43 -0.91
CA CYS A 247 11.10 6.06 -0.94
C CYS A 247 12.63 6.01 -0.84
N GLU A 248 13.34 6.99 -1.40
CA GLU A 248 14.80 7.10 -1.21
C GLU A 248 15.15 7.36 0.26
N GLY A 249 14.47 8.31 0.92
CA GLY A 249 14.71 8.56 2.35
C GLY A 249 14.27 7.39 3.25
N LEU A 250 13.23 6.65 2.87
CA LEU A 250 12.86 5.40 3.55
C LEU A 250 13.93 4.31 3.36
N ALA A 251 14.51 4.20 2.16
CA ALA A 251 15.59 3.28 1.90
C ALA A 251 16.86 3.66 2.69
N ASP A 252 17.20 4.95 2.81
CA ASP A 252 18.29 5.44 3.67
C ASP A 252 18.06 5.04 5.14
N PHE A 253 16.83 5.20 5.62
CA PHE A 253 16.45 4.78 6.98
C PHE A 253 16.65 3.27 7.18
N LEU A 254 16.15 2.44 6.27
CA LEU A 254 16.27 0.98 6.34
C LEU A 254 17.73 0.51 6.24
N GLU A 255 18.53 1.16 5.39
CA GLU A 255 19.96 0.91 5.25
C GLU A 255 20.73 1.30 6.51
N GLY A 256 20.39 2.43 7.13
CA GLY A 256 20.94 2.83 8.43
C GLY A 256 20.64 1.81 9.53
N LEU A 257 19.40 1.32 9.60
CA LEU A 257 19.04 0.24 10.53
C LEU A 257 19.82 -1.05 10.24
N ARG A 258 20.02 -1.37 8.96
CA ARG A 258 20.79 -2.55 8.56
C ARG A 258 22.25 -2.44 9.00
N GLY A 259 22.87 -1.28 8.79
CA GLY A 259 24.27 -1.02 9.14
C GLY A 259 24.53 -0.98 10.65
N ALA A 260 23.55 -0.53 11.44
CA ALA A 260 23.63 -0.52 12.90
C ALA A 260 23.40 -1.91 13.53
N ALA A 261 22.69 -2.80 12.84
CA ALA A 261 22.36 -4.12 13.36
C ALA A 261 23.53 -5.12 13.19
N PRO A 262 23.75 -6.04 14.17
CA PRO A 262 24.82 -7.03 14.08
C PRO A 262 24.79 -7.87 12.79
N PRO A 263 25.96 -8.32 12.28
CA PRO A 263 26.00 -9.21 11.12
C PRO A 263 25.11 -10.44 11.31
N GLY A 264 24.24 -10.72 10.35
CA GLY A 264 23.30 -11.85 10.39
C GLY A 264 22.03 -11.63 11.21
N ALA A 265 21.89 -10.53 11.94
CA ALA A 265 20.62 -10.20 12.62
C ALA A 265 19.53 -9.88 11.58
N PRO A 266 18.27 -10.29 11.76
CA PRO A 266 17.20 -9.98 10.81
C PRO A 266 16.84 -8.49 10.81
N LEU A 267 16.65 -7.89 9.62
CA LEU A 267 16.27 -6.47 9.49
C LEU A 267 14.92 -6.19 10.15
N ARG A 268 14.01 -7.16 10.11
CA ARG A 268 12.71 -7.12 10.78
C ARG A 268 12.78 -6.65 12.24
N GLY A 269 13.71 -7.21 13.01
CA GLY A 269 13.87 -6.87 14.43
C GLY A 269 14.30 -5.41 14.62
N ALA A 270 15.24 -4.94 13.80
CA ALA A 270 15.70 -3.54 13.83
C ALA A 270 14.58 -2.56 13.47
N VAL A 271 13.76 -2.88 12.45
CA VAL A 271 12.58 -2.08 12.08
C VAL A 271 11.59 -2.03 13.24
N SER A 272 11.27 -3.18 13.85
CA SER A 272 10.35 -3.23 14.98
C SER A 272 10.82 -2.36 16.15
N VAL A 273 12.12 -2.39 16.50
CA VAL A 273 12.66 -1.56 17.59
C VAL A 273 12.59 -0.07 17.22
N ALA A 274 12.99 0.28 16.00
CA ALA A 274 12.98 1.67 15.54
C ALA A 274 11.57 2.26 15.54
N VAL A 275 10.59 1.50 15.04
CA VAL A 275 9.17 1.89 15.02
C VAL A 275 8.62 2.11 16.43
N GLN A 276 8.97 1.26 17.39
CA GLN A 276 8.54 1.44 18.79
C GLN A 276 9.19 2.65 19.47
N GLY A 277 10.38 3.08 19.01
CA GLY A 277 11.08 4.25 19.52
C GLY A 277 10.69 5.58 18.87
N MET A 278 9.87 5.54 17.81
CA MET A 278 9.39 6.75 17.15
C MET A 278 8.25 7.41 17.92
N GLU A 279 8.12 8.73 17.79
CA GLU A 279 7.03 9.48 18.43
C GLU A 279 5.65 8.94 18.04
N SER A 280 4.74 8.86 19.02
CA SER A 280 3.41 8.36 18.75
C SER A 280 2.62 9.36 17.90
N ILE A 281 1.89 8.84 16.92
CA ILE A 281 0.98 9.64 16.09
C ILE A 281 -0.42 9.75 16.72
N GLU A 282 -0.51 9.73 18.05
CA GLU A 282 -1.78 9.75 18.80
C GLU A 282 -2.62 11.00 18.50
N TRP A 283 -1.99 12.09 18.06
CA TRP A 283 -2.69 13.29 17.62
C TRP A 283 -3.55 13.08 16.36
N LEU A 284 -3.27 12.04 15.55
CA LEU A 284 -4.10 11.61 14.42
C LEU A 284 -5.26 10.71 14.85
N VAL A 285 -5.21 10.15 16.06
CA VAL A 285 -6.32 9.37 16.62
C VAL A 285 -7.43 10.35 16.99
N PRO A 286 -8.68 10.16 16.52
CA PRO A 286 -9.79 11.02 16.89
C PRO A 286 -9.87 11.20 18.42
N PRO A 287 -10.13 12.41 18.95
CA PRO A 287 -10.14 12.67 20.40
C PRO A 287 -11.06 11.73 21.21
N MET A 288 -12.09 11.16 20.57
CA MET A 288 -13.00 10.19 21.19
C MET A 288 -12.38 8.81 21.43
N LEU A 289 -11.29 8.48 20.71
CA LEU A 289 -10.56 7.21 20.79
C LEU A 289 -9.21 7.36 21.50
N GLN A 290 -8.77 8.59 21.79
CA GLN A 290 -7.60 8.82 22.64
C GLN A 290 -7.93 8.36 24.06
N ALA A 291 -7.03 7.59 24.67
CA ALA A 291 -7.18 7.23 26.08
C ALA A 291 -7.33 8.51 26.90
N ARG A 292 -8.40 8.60 27.71
CA ARG A 292 -8.53 9.71 28.66
C ARG A 292 -7.30 9.71 29.55
N GLN A 293 -6.46 10.74 29.42
CA GLN A 293 -5.39 11.00 30.36
C GLN A 293 -5.99 10.99 31.78
N PRO A 294 -5.43 10.21 32.72
CA PRO A 294 -5.88 10.28 34.11
C PRO A 294 -5.68 11.72 34.59
N LYS A 295 -6.73 12.32 35.14
CA LYS A 295 -6.71 13.67 35.71
C LYS A 295 -5.81 13.75 36.93
#